data_AF-A0A938D295-F1
#
_entry.id   AF-A0A938D295-F1
#
_cell.length_a   1.000
_cell.length_b   1.000
_cell.length_c   1.000
_cell.angle_alpha   90.00
_cell.angle_beta   90.00
_cell.angle_gamma   90.00
#
_symmetry.space_group_name_H-M   'P 1'
#
loop_
_entity.id
_entity.type
_entity.pdbx_description
1 polymer ?
#
loop_
_entity_poly.entity_id
_entity_poly.type
_entity_poly.pdbx_seq_one_letter_code
_entity_poly.pdbx_strand_id
1 'polypeptide(L)' 'MMLQTATSLRARIAAPVARILEVQRGDGLIPWFEQGPWDSWNHAECVMALGVAGEQQAARTGLDALAGAQRQDGAVL' A
#
# COMPACT_ATOMS: atom_id res chain seq x y z
N MET A 1 39.16 -7.40 -5.48
CA MET A 1 38.42 -7.05 -4.25
C MET A 1 37.07 -6.50 -4.68
N MET A 2 36.01 -7.32 -4.65
CA MET A 2 34.67 -6.88 -5.06
C MET A 2 34.06 -6.04 -3.94
N LEU A 3 33.81 -4.76 -4.21
CA LEU A 3 32.94 -3.93 -3.38
C LEU A 3 31.53 -4.49 -3.51
N GLN A 4 31.03 -5.17 -2.47
CA GLN A 4 29.60 -5.41 -2.33
C GLN A 4 28.94 -4.03 -2.17
N THR A 5 28.37 -3.49 -3.24
CA THR A 5 27.53 -2.29 -3.19
C THR A 5 26.37 -2.55 -2.24
N ALA A 6 26.35 -1.85 -1.11
CA ALA A 6 25.20 -1.84 -0.23
C ALA A 6 23.95 -1.47 -1.04
N THR A 7 23.02 -2.41 -1.16
CA THR A 7 21.78 -2.20 -1.90
C THR A 7 21.00 -1.08 -1.22
N SER A 8 20.59 -0.05 -1.99
CA SER A 8 19.88 1.10 -1.44
C SER A 8 18.59 0.66 -0.75
N LEU A 9 18.14 1.41 0.27
CA LEU A 9 16.86 1.12 0.94
C LEU A 9 15.71 1.01 -0.07
N ARG A 10 15.69 1.89 -1.07
CA ARG A 10 14.70 1.87 -2.16
C ARG A 10 14.73 0.55 -2.94
N ALA A 11 15.92 0.06 -3.27
CA ALA A 11 16.06 -1.22 -3.95
C ALA A 11 15.64 -2.41 -3.06
N ARG A 12 15.83 -2.32 -1.73
CA ARG A 12 15.39 -3.36 -0.78
C ARG A 12 13.87 -3.47 -0.65
N ILE A 13 13.13 -2.39 -0.88
CA ILE A 13 11.65 -2.36 -0.76
C ILE A 13 10.94 -2.40 -2.11
N ALA A 14 11.66 -2.38 -3.23
CA ALA A 14 11.07 -2.29 -4.57
C ALA A 14 10.09 -3.44 -4.86
N ALA A 15 10.45 -4.68 -4.50
CA ALA A 15 9.59 -5.85 -4.73
C ALA A 15 8.31 -5.84 -3.88
N PRO A 16 8.36 -5.59 -2.55
CA PRO A 16 7.15 -5.38 -1.75
C PRO A 16 6.26 -4.24 -2.25
N VAL A 17 6.83 -3.11 -2.67
CA VAL A 17 6.05 -1.98 -3.21
C VAL A 17 5.36 -2.37 -4.51
N ALA A 18 6.07 -3.03 -5.43
CA ALA A 18 5.47 -3.55 -6.65
C ALA A 18 4.32 -4.52 -6.36
N ARG A 19 4.49 -5.39 -5.35
CA ARG A 19 3.43 -6.30 -4.92
C ARG A 19 2.18 -5.55 -4.43
N ILE A 20 2.34 -4.51 -3.63
CA ILE A 20 1.20 -3.69 -3.16
C ILE A 20 0.49 -3.04 -4.35
N LEU A 21 1.24 -2.49 -5.32
CA LEU A 21 0.70 -1.87 -6.53
C LEU A 21 -0.07 -2.87 -7.40
N GLU A 22 0.40 -4.11 -7.53
CA GLU A 22 -0.27 -5.17 -8.28
C GLU A 22 -1.61 -5.59 -7.63
N VAL A 23 -1.65 -5.62 -6.29
CA VAL A 23 -2.87 -6.01 -5.53
C VAL A 23 -3.88 -4.87 -5.46
N GLN A 24 -3.43 -3.61 -5.52
CA GLN A 24 -4.32 -2.46 -5.45
C GLN A 24 -5.30 -2.48 -6.62
N ARG A 25 -6.60 -2.49 -6.28
CA ARG A 25 -7.69 -2.47 -7.24
C ARG A 25 -7.88 -1.06 -7.82
N GLY A 26 -8.58 -0.98 -8.96
CA GLY A 26 -8.91 0.29 -9.60
C GLY A 26 -9.79 1.24 -8.79
N ASP A 27 -10.50 0.72 -7.77
CA ASP A 27 -11.27 1.51 -6.79
C ASP A 27 -10.43 1.94 -5.57
N GLY A 28 -9.12 1.65 -5.58
CA GLY A 28 -8.18 2.04 -4.53
C GLY A 28 -7.99 1.02 -3.42
N LEU A 29 -8.88 0.03 -3.29
CA LEU A 29 -8.81 -1.00 -2.25
C LEU A 29 -7.56 -1.88 -2.39
N ILE A 30 -6.91 -2.16 -1.27
CA ILE A 30 -5.72 -3.03 -1.18
C ILE A 30 -6.06 -4.23 -0.28
N PRO A 31 -6.60 -5.33 -0.84
CA PRO A 31 -6.83 -6.57 -0.09
C PRO A 31 -5.50 -7.25 0.26
N TRP A 32 -5.55 -8.34 1.03
CA TRP A 32 -4.35 -9.09 1.43
C TRP A 32 -3.62 -9.72 0.24
N PHE A 33 -4.39 -10.14 -0.76
CA PHE A 33 -3.96 -10.71 -2.03
C PHE A 33 -5.10 -10.58 -3.04
N GLU A 34 -4.88 -10.98 -4.29
CA GLU A 34 -5.88 -10.91 -5.35
C GLU A 34 -7.16 -11.64 -4.95
N GLN A 35 -8.29 -10.91 -4.94
CA GLN A 35 -9.60 -11.42 -4.54
C GLN A 35 -9.66 -11.93 -3.08
N GLY A 36 -8.66 -11.61 -2.26
CA GLY A 36 -8.59 -11.94 -0.85
C GLY A 36 -9.46 -11.04 0.03
N PRO A 37 -9.48 -11.30 1.35
CA PRO A 37 -10.16 -10.43 2.30
C PRO A 37 -9.53 -9.04 2.30
N TRP A 38 -10.34 -8.07 2.70
CA TRP A 38 -9.94 -6.70 2.93
C TRP A 38 -10.30 -6.31 4.37
N ASP A 39 -9.38 -5.63 5.04
CA ASP A 39 -9.62 -4.94 6.31
C ASP A 39 -8.90 -3.59 6.30
N SER A 40 -9.41 -2.68 7.11
CA SER A 40 -8.94 -1.29 7.16
C SER A 40 -7.49 -1.14 7.67
N TRP A 41 -7.01 -2.06 8.51
CA TRP A 41 -5.67 -1.99 9.09
C TRP A 41 -4.59 -2.36 8.06
N ASN A 42 -4.71 -3.54 7.43
CA ASN A 42 -3.80 -3.97 6.38
C ASN A 42 -3.76 -2.96 5.23
N HIS A 43 -4.93 -2.45 4.84
CA HIS A 43 -5.05 -1.43 3.81
C HIS A 43 -4.30 -0.14 4.17
N ALA A 44 -4.49 0.37 5.40
CA ALA A 44 -3.81 1.59 5.86
C ALA A 44 -2.28 1.42 5.92
N GLU A 45 -1.78 0.26 6.35
CA GLU A 45 -0.35 -0.05 6.34
C GLU A 45 0.24 -0.05 4.93
N CYS A 46 -0.47 -0.65 3.97
CA CYS A 46 -0.07 -0.62 2.57
C CYS A 46 -0.04 0.81 2.00
N VAL A 47 -1.06 1.63 2.33
CA VAL A 47 -1.11 3.05 1.94
C VAL A 47 0.08 3.83 2.50
N MET A 48 0.43 3.62 3.77
CA MET A 48 1.62 4.24 4.38
C MET A 48 2.90 3.81 3.67
N ALA A 49 3.03 2.52 3.35
CA ALA A 49 4.19 1.99 2.62
C ALA A 49 4.34 2.62 1.23
N LEU A 50 3.24 2.76 0.47
CA LEU A 50 3.22 3.45 -0.82
C LEU A 50 3.65 4.92 -0.69
N GLY A 51 3.16 5.62 0.35
CA GLY A 51 3.54 6.99 0.64
C GLY A 51 5.04 7.15 0.90
N VAL A 52 5.62 6.28 1.74
CA VAL A 52 7.07 6.26 2.03
C VAL A 52 7.90 5.90 0.79
N ALA A 53 7.40 5.01 -0.07
CA ALA A 53 8.08 4.60 -1.30
C ALA A 53 8.04 5.66 -2.42
N GLY A 54 7.20 6.69 -2.27
CA GLY A 54 7.03 7.76 -3.26
C GLY A 54 5.89 7.50 -4.26
N GLU A 55 5.08 6.47 -4.05
CA GLU A 55 3.94 6.11 -4.92
C GLU A 55 2.71 6.96 -4.58
N GLN A 56 2.85 8.27 -4.79
CA GLN A 56 1.93 9.28 -4.28
C GLN A 56 0.51 9.14 -4.80
N GLN A 57 0.34 8.74 -6.07
CA GLN A 57 -1.00 8.57 -6.65
C GLN A 57 -1.71 7.35 -6.06
N ALA A 58 -1.02 6.22 -5.98
CA ALA A 58 -1.52 4.98 -5.38
C ALA A 58 -1.90 5.18 -3.91
N ALA A 59 -1.04 5.88 -3.15
CA ALA A 59 -1.32 6.22 -1.76
C ALA A 59 -2.58 7.10 -1.61
N ARG A 60 -2.76 8.12 -2.47
CA ARG A 60 -3.96 8.96 -2.46
C ARG A 60 -5.24 8.17 -2.75
N THR A 61 -5.25 7.37 -3.81
CA THR A 61 -6.43 6.56 -4.15
C THR A 61 -6.75 5.54 -3.05
N GLY A 62 -5.73 5.00 -2.37
CA GLY A 62 -5.93 4.16 -1.18
C GLY A 62 -6.51 4.93 0.01
N LEU A 63 -6.07 6.17 0.27
CA LEU A 63 -6.66 7.04 1.30
C LEU A 63 -8.12 7.38 0.98
N ASP A 64 -8.45 7.68 -0.28
CA ASP A 64 -9.82 7.96 -0.72
C ASP A 64 -10.74 6.77 -0.48
N ALA A 65 -10.28 5.55 -0.78
CA ALA A 65 -11.02 4.32 -0.52
C ALA A 65 -11.24 4.10 0.99
N LEU A 66 -10.24 4.36 1.82
CA LEU A 66 -10.35 4.24 3.28
C LEU A 66 -11.32 5.26 3.87
N ALA A 67 -11.25 6.51 3.42
CA ALA A 67 -12.18 7.57 3.82
C ALA A 67 -13.61 7.26 3.38
N GLY A 68 -13.80 6.72 2.18
CA GLY A 68 -15.11 6.27 1.68
C GLY A 68 -15.70 5.11 2.46
N ALA A 69 -14.88 4.29 3.12
CA ALA A 69 -15.31 3.19 3.97
C ALA A 69 -15.63 3.61 5.43
N GLN A 70 -15.31 4.84 5.82
CA GLN A 70 -15.54 5.32 7.18
C GLN A 70 -17.04 5.51 7.45
N ARG A 71 -17.51 4.94 8.57
CA ARG A 71 -18.89 5.08 9.03
C ARG A 71 -19.10 6.43 9.71
N GLN A 72 -20.37 6.79 9.93
CA GLN A 72 -20.74 8.05 10.59
C GLN A 72 -20.20 8.18 12.02
N ASP A 73 -19.96 7.07 12.71
CA ASP A 73 -19.37 7.05 14.05
C ASP A 73 -17.83 7.09 14.05
N GLY A 74 -17.21 7.24 12.87
CA GLY A 74 -15.78 7.36 12.69
C GLY A 74 -15.04 6.02 12.61
N ALA A 75 -15.69 4.89 12.86
CA ALA A 75 -15.05 3.59 12.70
C ALA A 75 -14.92 3.22 11.20
N VAL A 76 -13.88 2.46 10.89
CA VAL A 76 -13.69 1.79 9.59
C VAL A 76 -13.64 0.30 9.90
N LEU A 77 -14.58 -0.47 9.36
CA LEU A 77 -14.56 -1.93 9.46
C LEU A 77 -13.45 -2.50 8.57
#